data_AF-A0A964U1E7-F1
#
_entry.id   AF-A0A964U1E7-F1
#
_cell.length_a   1.000
_cell.length_b   1.000
_cell.length_c   1.000
_cell.angle_alpha   90.00
_cell.angle_beta   90.00
_cell.angle_gamma   90.00
#
_symmetry.space_group_name_H-M   'P 1'
#
loop_
_entity.id
_entity.type
_entity.pdbx_description
1 polymer ?
#
loop_
_entity_poly.entity_id
_entity_poly.type
_entity_poly.pdbx_seq_one_letter_code
_entity_poly.pdbx_strand_id
1 'polypeptide(L)'
;MALLKANMFRATRRRAAWLIKLGNALIYLESQNLLFLKTRKTGGTSFEIALSRHAAPQDIVTPISFEDELLRKAAGGVFPQNWARSSETEITFHAAVCAFEASENKTPARHQMKPFREQAIYFNHFGPDIVPPRMGANKFDRALKITICRHPYEQLVSHAFFQQRFGNADFEKVVNRLLANPSPNASLYLLGEKPVIDVFIRYENLADDITALEHRTGLDLLSAMPRAKGQFRADRRPAKDLLSDAQKARCYQINRWEFETLGYTA
;
A
#
# COMPACT_ATOMS: atom_id res chain seq x y z
N MET A 1 -29.64 -13.49 -23.75
CA MET A 1 -28.95 -13.40 -22.45
C MET A 1 -27.41 -13.51 -22.49
N ALA A 2 -26.78 -14.09 -23.53
CA ALA A 2 -25.32 -14.20 -23.60
C ALA A 2 -24.58 -12.87 -23.94
N LEU A 3 -25.17 -12.00 -24.76
CA LEU A 3 -24.58 -10.71 -25.15
C LEU A 3 -24.52 -9.66 -24.01
N LEU A 4 -25.45 -9.71 -23.05
CA LEU A 4 -25.43 -8.84 -21.87
C LEU A 4 -24.28 -9.20 -20.90
N LYS A 5 -23.94 -10.50 -20.76
CA LYS A 5 -22.79 -10.94 -19.95
C LYS A 5 -21.44 -10.58 -20.60
N ALA A 6 -21.35 -10.61 -21.94
CA ALA A 6 -20.14 -10.23 -22.67
C ALA A 6 -19.84 -8.71 -22.59
N ASN A 7 -20.87 -7.86 -22.58
CA ASN A 7 -20.70 -6.41 -22.40
C ASN A 7 -20.35 -6.02 -20.97
N MET A 8 -20.82 -6.78 -19.96
CA MET A 8 -20.42 -6.56 -18.57
C MET A 8 -18.95 -6.91 -18.31
N PHE A 9 -18.42 -7.94 -18.99
CA PHE A 9 -17.00 -8.33 -18.93
C PHE A 9 -16.06 -7.42 -19.77
N ARG A 10 -16.56 -6.78 -20.83
CA ARG A 10 -15.77 -5.79 -21.61
C ARG A 10 -15.75 -4.41 -20.94
N ALA A 11 -16.81 -4.02 -20.22
CA ALA A 11 -16.87 -2.75 -19.49
C ALA A 11 -15.92 -2.70 -18.28
N THR A 12 -15.61 -3.84 -17.66
CA THR A 12 -14.63 -3.95 -16.57
C THR A 12 -13.18 -3.78 -17.03
N ARG A 13 -12.83 -4.19 -18.27
CA ARG A 13 -11.45 -4.02 -18.79
C ARG A 13 -11.08 -2.57 -19.11
N ARG A 14 -12.03 -1.73 -19.53
CA ARG A 14 -11.78 -0.30 -19.81
C ARG A 14 -11.82 0.60 -18.56
N ARG A 15 -12.53 0.20 -17.50
CA ARG A 15 -12.51 0.91 -16.20
C ARG A 15 -11.29 0.54 -15.34
N ALA A 16 -10.72 -0.66 -15.51
CA ALA A 16 -9.51 -1.10 -14.81
C ALA A 16 -8.21 -0.40 -15.26
N ALA A 17 -8.21 0.26 -16.43
CA ALA A 17 -7.01 0.90 -16.99
C ALA A 17 -6.55 2.17 -16.23
N TRP A 18 -7.38 2.73 -15.34
CA TRP A 18 -7.06 3.92 -14.54
C TRP A 18 -6.60 3.63 -13.11
N LEU A 19 -6.67 2.37 -12.66
CA LEU A 19 -6.22 1.93 -11.33
C LEU A 19 -4.71 1.65 -11.24
N ILE A 20 -3.96 1.97 -12.30
CA ILE A 20 -2.52 1.76 -12.34
C ILE A 20 -1.83 3.09 -12.06
N LYS A 21 -1.21 3.25 -10.88
CA LYS A 21 0.17 3.78 -10.83
C LYS A 21 0.98 3.69 -9.53
N LEU A 22 0.44 3.34 -8.36
CA LEU A 22 1.29 3.02 -7.19
C LEU A 22 0.69 1.88 -6.36
N GLY A 23 1.52 0.84 -6.18
CA GLY A 23 1.15 -0.48 -5.71
C GLY A 23 0.93 -0.60 -4.22
N ASN A 24 0.16 -1.62 -3.87
CA ASN A 24 0.19 -2.21 -2.54
C ASN A 24 1.34 -3.22 -2.56
N ALA A 25 2.29 -3.01 -1.66
CA ALA A 25 3.40 -3.90 -1.43
C ALA A 25 3.00 -4.93 -0.36
N LEU A 26 3.69 -6.05 -0.33
CA LEU A 26 3.47 -7.15 0.59
C LEU A 26 4.82 -7.51 1.22
N ILE A 27 4.82 -7.71 2.54
CA ILE A 27 5.94 -8.37 3.22
C ILE A 27 5.38 -9.56 3.98
N TYR A 28 6.03 -10.70 3.83
CA TYR A 28 5.79 -11.88 4.64
C TYR A 28 7.07 -12.31 5.33
N LEU A 29 7.05 -12.34 6.66
CA LEU A 29 8.14 -12.83 7.50
C LEU A 29 7.77 -14.20 8.03
N GLU A 30 8.46 -15.25 7.57
CA GLU A 30 8.11 -16.64 7.84
C GLU A 30 8.35 -17.03 9.29
N SER A 31 9.44 -16.54 9.89
CA SER A 31 9.79 -16.82 11.29
C SER A 31 8.72 -16.34 12.28
N GLN A 32 8.11 -15.19 12.01
CA GLN A 32 7.01 -14.63 12.80
C GLN A 32 5.64 -15.07 12.27
N ASN A 33 5.61 -15.74 11.12
CA ASN A 33 4.40 -16.05 10.37
C ASN A 33 3.51 -14.79 10.23
N LEU A 34 4.13 -13.67 9.83
CA LEU A 34 3.53 -12.35 9.82
C LEU A 34 3.39 -11.86 8.38
N LEU A 35 2.19 -11.43 8.01
CA LEU A 35 1.87 -10.91 6.69
C LEU A 35 1.39 -9.46 6.80
N PHE A 36 2.19 -8.53 6.25
CA PHE A 36 1.78 -7.15 6.10
C PHE A 36 1.07 -6.92 4.76
N LEU A 37 -0.22 -6.59 4.84
CA LEU A 37 -1.03 -6.17 3.70
C LEU A 37 -1.09 -4.64 3.65
N LYS A 38 -0.28 -4.05 2.78
CA LYS A 38 -0.14 -2.60 2.72
C LYS A 38 -1.35 -1.91 2.10
N THR A 39 -1.84 -0.90 2.80
CA THR A 39 -2.91 -0.01 2.34
C THR A 39 -2.37 1.30 1.78
N ARG A 40 -3.24 2.06 1.11
CA ARG A 40 -2.90 3.33 0.50
C ARG A 40 -3.01 4.47 1.50
N LYS A 41 -1.98 5.33 1.48
CA LYS A 41 -1.96 6.66 2.15
C LYS A 41 -2.06 6.59 3.68
N THR A 42 -1.56 5.51 4.24
CA THR A 42 -1.51 5.17 5.67
C THR A 42 -0.09 5.17 6.24
N GLY A 43 0.91 5.68 5.50
CA GLY A 43 2.31 5.61 5.96
C GLY A 43 2.97 4.23 5.81
N GLY A 44 2.29 3.26 5.19
CA GLY A 44 2.77 1.88 5.06
C GLY A 44 4.13 1.68 4.37
N THR A 45 4.67 2.65 3.61
CA THR A 45 6.04 2.53 3.07
C THR A 45 7.08 2.55 4.18
N SER A 46 6.95 3.45 5.16
CA SER A 46 7.90 3.51 6.29
C SER A 46 7.90 2.20 7.07
N PHE A 47 6.71 1.69 7.35
CA PHE A 47 6.53 0.45 8.09
C PHE A 47 7.04 -0.78 7.34
N GLU A 48 6.80 -0.84 6.03
CA GLU A 48 7.37 -1.87 5.16
C GLU A 48 8.90 -1.87 5.18
N ILE A 49 9.53 -0.69 5.15
CA ILE A 49 10.98 -0.58 5.26
C ILE A 49 11.46 -1.10 6.62
N ALA A 50 10.78 -0.74 7.71
CA ALA A 50 11.12 -1.25 9.04
C ALA A 50 11.02 -2.77 9.13
N LEU A 51 9.92 -3.36 8.62
CA LEU A 51 9.74 -4.82 8.54
C LEU A 51 10.85 -5.50 7.74
N SER A 52 11.28 -4.90 6.62
CA SER A 52 12.28 -5.52 5.74
C SER A 52 13.65 -5.72 6.40
N ARG A 53 13.96 -5.06 7.52
CA ARG A 53 15.21 -5.30 8.28
C ARG A 53 15.27 -6.67 8.93
N HIS A 54 14.12 -7.28 9.16
CA HIS A 54 13.99 -8.56 9.84
C HIS A 54 13.76 -9.73 8.87
N ALA A 55 13.81 -9.45 7.56
CA ALA A 55 13.59 -10.46 6.54
C ALA A 55 14.79 -11.43 6.45
N ALA A 56 14.50 -12.72 6.47
CA ALA A 56 15.44 -13.80 6.18
C ALA A 56 15.38 -14.18 4.69
N PRO A 57 16.36 -14.94 4.14
CA PRO A 57 16.43 -15.25 2.70
C PRO A 57 15.20 -15.95 2.08
N GLN A 58 14.37 -16.61 2.88
CA GLN A 58 13.12 -17.27 2.45
C GLN A 58 11.88 -16.35 2.46
N ASP A 59 11.99 -15.17 3.07
CA ASP A 59 10.88 -14.24 3.25
C ASP A 59 10.52 -13.53 1.95
N ILE A 60 9.27 -13.06 1.85
CA ILE A 60 8.80 -12.32 0.68
C ILE A 60 8.93 -10.84 0.99
N VAL A 61 9.73 -10.13 0.19
CA VAL A 61 9.86 -8.68 0.24
C VAL A 61 9.56 -8.13 -1.14
N THR A 62 8.44 -7.43 -1.31
CA THR A 62 8.09 -6.89 -2.62
C THR A 62 8.79 -5.56 -2.94
N PRO A 63 8.99 -5.25 -4.23
CA PRO A 63 9.49 -3.97 -4.69
C PRO A 63 8.64 -2.77 -4.29
N ILE A 64 9.30 -1.69 -3.90
CA ILE A 64 8.78 -0.33 -3.83
C ILE A 64 9.42 0.56 -4.91
N SER A 65 9.12 1.86 -4.93
CA SER A 65 9.74 2.75 -5.91
C SER A 65 11.24 2.84 -5.66
N PHE A 66 12.05 3.02 -6.70
CA PHE A 66 13.51 3.10 -6.57
C PHE A 66 13.95 4.11 -5.51
N GLU A 67 13.30 5.28 -5.41
CA GLU A 67 13.60 6.26 -4.37
C GLU A 67 13.35 5.73 -2.95
N ASP A 68 12.31 4.90 -2.77
CA ASP A 68 12.05 4.28 -1.49
C ASP A 68 12.96 3.06 -1.24
N GLU A 69 13.43 2.38 -2.27
CA GLU A 69 14.44 1.30 -2.13
C GLU A 69 15.78 1.87 -1.63
N LEU A 70 16.14 3.08 -2.06
CA LEU A 70 17.30 3.78 -1.48
C LEU A 70 17.07 4.11 0.00
N LEU A 71 15.85 4.49 0.39
CA LEU A 71 15.50 4.66 1.81
C LEU A 71 15.54 3.33 2.57
N ARG A 72 15.10 2.24 1.94
CA ARG A 72 15.17 0.89 2.50
C ARG A 72 16.60 0.49 2.80
N LYS A 73 17.48 0.61 1.80
CA LYS A 73 18.93 0.38 1.92
C LYS A 73 19.53 1.23 3.05
N ALA A 74 19.26 2.53 3.07
CA ALA A 74 19.78 3.44 4.09
C ALA A 74 19.29 3.11 5.51
N ALA A 75 18.09 2.54 5.65
CA ALA A 75 17.53 2.10 6.92
C ALA A 75 18.03 0.70 7.36
N GLY A 76 18.91 0.06 6.58
CA GLY A 76 19.40 -1.30 6.81
C GLY A 76 18.41 -2.40 6.43
N GLY A 77 17.38 -2.07 5.65
CA GLY A 77 16.37 -3.03 5.19
C GLY A 77 16.89 -3.95 4.09
N VAL A 78 16.39 -5.18 4.06
CA VAL A 78 16.70 -6.17 3.01
C VAL A 78 15.99 -5.81 1.72
N PHE A 79 16.73 -5.84 0.60
CA PHE A 79 16.18 -5.58 -0.74
C PHE A 79 15.06 -6.57 -1.13
N PRO A 80 14.23 -6.26 -2.14
CA PRO A 80 13.20 -7.18 -2.60
C PRO A 80 13.75 -8.56 -2.97
N GLN A 81 13.07 -9.59 -2.47
CA GLN A 81 13.41 -11.00 -2.68
C GLN A 81 12.15 -11.87 -2.69
N ASN A 82 12.21 -13.01 -3.37
CA ASN A 82 11.13 -14.00 -3.49
C ASN A 82 9.79 -13.39 -3.96
N TRP A 83 9.85 -12.34 -4.78
CA TRP A 83 8.69 -11.62 -5.30
C TRP A 83 8.47 -11.89 -6.80
N ALA A 84 9.49 -12.29 -7.54
CA ALA A 84 9.42 -12.48 -8.99
C ALA A 84 9.32 -13.95 -9.40
N ARG A 85 9.01 -14.18 -10.68
CA ARG A 85 9.02 -15.53 -11.27
C ARG A 85 10.40 -16.15 -11.37
N SER A 86 11.46 -15.34 -11.34
CA SER A 86 12.83 -15.80 -11.51
C SER A 86 13.81 -14.92 -10.75
N SER A 87 14.90 -15.53 -10.27
CA SER A 87 16.02 -14.85 -9.62
C SER A 87 16.64 -13.76 -10.48
N GLU A 88 16.69 -13.96 -11.80
CA GLU A 88 17.26 -13.00 -12.75
C GLU A 88 16.48 -11.69 -12.77
N THR A 89 15.15 -11.76 -12.59
CA THR A 89 14.31 -10.56 -12.47
C THR A 89 14.67 -9.77 -11.21
N GLU A 90 14.91 -10.46 -10.10
CA GLU A 90 15.26 -9.83 -8.82
C GLU A 90 16.66 -9.21 -8.87
N ILE A 91 17.63 -9.93 -9.45
CA ILE A 91 18.99 -9.44 -9.70
C ILE A 91 18.96 -8.19 -10.60
N THR A 92 18.18 -8.23 -11.69
CA THR A 92 18.07 -7.11 -12.62
C THR A 92 17.39 -5.90 -11.97
N PHE A 93 16.39 -6.12 -11.12
CA PHE A 93 15.76 -5.07 -10.34
C PHE A 93 16.76 -4.40 -9.40
N HIS A 94 17.53 -5.19 -8.65
CA HIS A 94 18.54 -4.67 -7.75
C HIS A 94 19.61 -3.87 -8.50
N ALA A 95 20.11 -4.39 -9.62
CA ALA A 95 21.04 -3.66 -10.48
C ALA A 95 20.47 -2.33 -11.00
N ALA A 96 19.17 -2.29 -11.35
CA ALA A 96 18.50 -1.07 -11.79
C ALA A 96 18.38 -0.02 -10.67
N VAL A 97 18.13 -0.43 -9.42
CA VAL A 97 18.14 0.48 -8.26
C VAL A 97 19.55 1.05 -8.03
N CYS A 98 20.59 0.22 -8.09
CA CYS A 98 21.98 0.67 -7.96
C CYS A 98 22.38 1.65 -9.08
N ALA A 99 21.96 1.38 -10.32
CA ALA A 99 22.18 2.29 -11.44
C ALA A 99 21.44 3.62 -11.26
N PHE A 100 20.22 3.59 -10.70
CA PHE A 100 19.47 4.80 -10.36
C PHE A 100 20.14 5.61 -9.24
N GLU A 101 20.70 4.95 -8.22
CA GLU A 101 21.49 5.59 -7.15
C GLU A 101 22.69 6.36 -7.73
N ALA A 102 23.40 5.75 -8.68
CA ALA A 102 24.60 6.31 -9.31
C ALA A 102 24.31 7.39 -10.37
N SER A 103 23.07 7.50 -10.85
CA SER A 103 22.74 8.45 -11.92
C SER A 103 22.63 9.89 -11.40
N GLU A 104 23.21 10.85 -12.12
CA GLU A 104 23.01 12.28 -11.87
C GLU A 104 21.58 12.74 -12.18
N ASN A 105 20.93 12.12 -13.19
CA ASN A 105 19.56 12.41 -13.61
C ASN A 105 18.55 11.42 -13.03
N LYS A 106 17.99 11.76 -11.87
CA LYS A 106 16.94 10.99 -11.17
C LYS A 106 15.58 11.12 -11.87
N THR A 107 15.44 10.48 -13.04
CA THR A 107 14.15 10.40 -13.74
C THR A 107 13.11 9.65 -12.89
N PRO A 108 11.81 10.06 -12.90
CA PRO A 108 10.83 9.47 -12.00
C PRO A 108 10.65 7.96 -12.19
N ALA A 109 10.78 7.19 -11.11
CA ALA A 109 10.81 5.72 -11.11
C ALA A 109 9.57 5.03 -11.72
N ARG A 110 8.45 5.76 -11.91
CA ARG A 110 7.19 5.19 -12.41
C ARG A 110 7.32 4.51 -13.78
N HIS A 111 8.23 4.97 -14.63
CA HIS A 111 8.47 4.37 -15.94
C HIS A 111 9.42 3.16 -15.84
N GLN A 112 10.39 3.23 -14.92
CA GLN A 112 11.39 2.18 -14.69
C GLN A 112 10.79 0.93 -14.03
N MET A 113 9.67 1.06 -13.31
CA MET A 113 8.95 -0.07 -12.72
C MET A 113 8.23 -0.97 -13.72
N LYS A 114 7.91 -0.47 -14.92
CA LYS A 114 7.05 -1.18 -15.88
C LYS A 114 7.53 -2.59 -16.25
N PRO A 115 8.80 -2.83 -16.64
CA PRO A 115 9.26 -4.17 -17.01
C PRO A 115 9.16 -5.20 -15.87
N PHE A 116 9.38 -4.76 -14.64
CA PHE A 116 9.36 -5.65 -13.46
C PHE A 116 7.95 -6.09 -13.06
N ARG A 117 6.92 -5.29 -13.40
CA ARG A 117 5.53 -5.58 -13.03
C ARG A 117 5.02 -6.87 -13.67
N GLU A 118 5.44 -7.10 -14.90
CA GLU A 118 4.96 -8.22 -15.72
C GLU A 118 5.56 -9.55 -15.26
N GLN A 119 6.72 -9.51 -14.59
CA GLN A 119 7.47 -10.67 -14.10
C GLN A 119 7.17 -11.06 -12.65
N ALA A 120 6.36 -10.27 -11.97
CA ALA A 120 6.12 -10.49 -10.55
C ALA A 120 5.11 -11.60 -10.26
N ILE A 121 5.45 -12.47 -9.30
CA ILE A 121 4.48 -13.30 -8.57
C ILE A 121 3.83 -12.45 -7.49
N TYR A 122 4.60 -11.60 -6.83
CA TYR A 122 4.11 -10.70 -5.81
C TYR A 122 4.35 -9.23 -6.21
N PHE A 123 3.39 -8.61 -6.91
CA PHE A 123 3.41 -7.18 -7.21
C PHE A 123 2.01 -6.57 -7.39
N ASN A 124 1.86 -5.35 -6.88
CA ASN A 124 0.75 -4.39 -7.06
C ASN A 124 -0.69 -4.96 -7.05
N HIS A 125 -1.45 -4.54 -6.02
CA HIS A 125 -2.89 -4.80 -5.82
C HIS A 125 -3.25 -6.21 -5.33
N PHE A 126 -2.46 -6.83 -4.45
CA PHE A 126 -3.01 -7.98 -3.72
C PHE A 126 -3.87 -7.52 -2.57
N GLY A 127 -5.17 -7.67 -2.77
CA GLY A 127 -6.03 -7.93 -1.66
C GLY A 127 -5.92 -9.41 -1.24
N PRO A 128 -6.66 -9.77 -0.18
CA PRO A 128 -6.85 -11.15 0.27
C PRO A 128 -7.33 -12.12 -0.81
N ASP A 129 -7.83 -11.63 -1.94
CA ASP A 129 -8.32 -12.41 -3.07
C ASP A 129 -7.20 -13.05 -3.91
N ILE A 130 -5.98 -12.51 -3.85
CA ILE A 130 -4.87 -12.96 -4.70
C ILE A 130 -3.72 -13.58 -3.88
N VAL A 131 -3.51 -13.15 -2.63
CA VAL A 131 -2.40 -13.68 -1.82
C VAL A 131 -2.51 -15.20 -1.59
N PRO A 132 -3.66 -15.76 -1.15
CA PRO A 132 -3.73 -17.18 -0.80
C PRO A 132 -3.40 -18.13 -1.97
N PRO A 133 -3.89 -17.91 -3.22
CA PRO A 133 -3.49 -18.73 -4.36
C PRO A 133 -1.99 -18.71 -4.69
N ARG A 134 -1.25 -17.68 -4.29
CA ARG A 134 0.19 -17.53 -4.62
C ARG A 134 1.09 -17.98 -3.47
N MET A 135 0.76 -17.54 -2.26
CA MET A 135 1.48 -17.86 -1.02
C MET A 135 1.19 -19.27 -0.52
N GLY A 136 0.06 -19.85 -0.95
CA GLY A 136 -0.50 -21.08 -0.41
C GLY A 136 -1.52 -20.77 0.70
N ALA A 137 -2.73 -21.34 0.57
CA ALA A 137 -3.85 -21.06 1.47
C ALA A 137 -3.51 -21.32 2.94
N ASN A 138 -2.85 -22.44 3.25
CA ASN A 138 -2.45 -22.78 4.62
C ASN A 138 -1.51 -21.72 5.24
N LYS A 139 -0.52 -21.25 4.47
CA LYS A 139 0.40 -20.20 4.92
C LYS A 139 -0.36 -18.89 5.16
N PHE A 140 -1.24 -18.51 4.22
CA PHE A 140 -2.09 -17.34 4.41
C PHE A 140 -2.98 -17.47 5.65
N ASP A 141 -3.73 -18.57 5.80
CA ASP A 141 -4.69 -18.76 6.89
C ASP A 141 -4.03 -18.66 8.26
N ARG A 142 -2.85 -19.28 8.41
CA ARG A 142 -2.09 -19.26 9.66
C ARG A 142 -1.39 -17.93 9.93
N ALA A 143 -1.06 -17.14 8.91
CA ALA A 143 -0.30 -15.91 9.08
C ALA A 143 -1.05 -14.88 9.94
N LEU A 144 -0.34 -14.22 10.84
CA LEU A 144 -0.77 -12.99 11.49
C LEU A 144 -0.84 -11.87 10.44
N LYS A 145 -2.05 -11.50 10.03
CA LYS A 145 -2.30 -10.51 9.00
C LYS A 145 -2.42 -9.14 9.65
N ILE A 146 -1.52 -8.25 9.30
CA ILE A 146 -1.46 -6.90 9.84
C ILE A 146 -1.58 -5.86 8.73
N THR A 147 -2.10 -4.69 9.09
CA THR A 147 -2.16 -3.54 8.21
C THR A 147 -2.06 -2.23 8.99
N ILE A 148 -1.87 -1.12 8.28
CA ILE A 148 -2.05 0.21 8.85
C ILE A 148 -3.35 0.79 8.29
N CYS A 149 -4.16 1.38 9.16
CA CYS A 149 -5.34 2.15 8.79
C CYS A 149 -5.16 3.62 9.19
N ARG A 150 -5.99 4.48 8.63
CA ARG A 150 -5.99 5.92 8.92
C ARG A 150 -7.40 6.45 8.76
N HIS A 151 -7.73 7.52 9.46
CA HIS A 151 -9.00 8.21 9.29
C HIS A 151 -9.30 8.47 7.80
N PRO A 152 -10.47 8.07 7.25
CA PRO A 152 -10.73 8.13 5.81
C PRO A 152 -10.63 9.55 5.21
N TYR A 153 -11.04 10.60 5.95
CA TYR A 153 -10.82 12.00 5.53
C TYR A 153 -9.34 12.35 5.37
N GLU A 154 -8.53 11.99 6.36
CA GLU A 154 -7.08 12.22 6.32
C GLU A 154 -6.42 11.46 5.17
N GLN A 155 -6.89 10.25 4.87
CA GLN A 155 -6.46 9.46 3.74
C GLN A 155 -6.80 10.13 2.40
N LEU A 156 -8.05 10.62 2.25
CA LEU A 156 -8.54 11.31 1.05
C LEU A 156 -7.71 12.57 0.76
N VAL A 157 -7.52 13.42 1.77
CA VAL A 157 -6.74 14.65 1.66
C VAL A 157 -5.27 14.34 1.34
N SER A 158 -4.68 13.35 2.02
CA SER A 158 -3.31 12.90 1.71
C SER A 158 -3.17 12.40 0.27
N HIS A 159 -4.19 11.73 -0.27
CA HIS A 159 -4.22 11.28 -1.65
C HIS A 159 -4.34 12.46 -2.61
N ALA A 160 -5.21 13.44 -2.32
CA ALA A 160 -5.43 14.60 -3.17
C ALA A 160 -4.14 15.42 -3.34
N PHE A 161 -3.49 15.81 -2.24
CA PHE A 161 -2.20 16.52 -2.30
C PHE A 161 -1.12 15.72 -3.03
N PHE A 162 -1.11 14.40 -2.85
CA PHE A 162 -0.17 13.54 -3.56
C PHE A 162 -0.41 13.49 -5.06
N GLN A 163 -1.66 13.60 -5.54
CA GLN A 163 -1.94 13.67 -6.98
C GLN A 163 -1.62 15.05 -7.58
N GLN A 164 -1.80 16.13 -6.83
CA GLN A 164 -1.47 17.50 -7.28
C GLN A 164 0.02 17.67 -7.64
N ARG A 165 0.92 16.84 -7.14
CA ARG A 165 2.34 16.89 -7.54
C ARG A 165 2.58 16.54 -9.02
N PHE A 166 1.60 15.91 -9.68
CA PHE A 166 1.72 15.44 -11.06
C PHE A 166 0.99 16.33 -12.07
N GLY A 167 0.49 17.49 -11.64
CA GLY A 167 -0.11 18.51 -12.50
C GLY A 167 -0.84 19.59 -11.71
N ASN A 168 -1.14 20.72 -12.34
CA ASN A 168 -1.71 21.90 -11.68
C ASN A 168 -3.23 21.79 -11.42
N ALA A 169 -3.71 20.60 -11.04
CA ALA A 169 -5.12 20.40 -10.76
C ALA A 169 -5.49 21.04 -9.42
N ASP A 170 -6.57 21.82 -9.44
CA ASP A 170 -7.21 22.37 -8.25
C ASP A 170 -7.61 21.27 -7.24
N PHE A 171 -7.48 21.56 -5.94
CA PHE A 171 -7.64 20.57 -4.87
C PHE A 171 -9.05 19.97 -4.86
N GLU A 172 -10.07 20.82 -4.98
CA GLU A 172 -11.47 20.42 -5.02
C GLU A 172 -11.75 19.46 -6.18
N LYS A 173 -11.22 19.79 -7.37
CA LYS A 173 -11.35 18.91 -8.55
C LYS A 173 -10.70 17.55 -8.35
N VAL A 174 -9.54 17.50 -7.66
CA VAL A 174 -8.88 16.23 -7.35
C VAL A 174 -9.67 15.42 -6.32
N VAL A 175 -10.15 16.05 -5.24
CA VAL A 175 -10.97 15.40 -4.22
C VAL A 175 -12.24 14.81 -4.84
N ASN A 176 -12.97 15.59 -5.65
CA ASN A 176 -14.20 15.12 -6.29
C ASN A 176 -13.95 13.96 -7.26
N ARG A 177 -12.82 13.97 -7.99
CA ARG A 177 -12.41 12.84 -8.82
C ARG A 177 -12.11 11.59 -8.00
N LEU A 178 -11.45 11.73 -6.85
CA LEU A 178 -11.17 10.60 -5.97
C LEU A 178 -12.47 9.99 -5.41
N LEU A 179 -13.42 10.83 -5.00
CA LEU A 179 -14.74 10.43 -4.47
C LEU A 179 -15.68 9.79 -5.49
N ALA A 180 -15.38 9.92 -6.78
CA ALA A 180 -16.10 9.24 -7.86
C ALA A 180 -15.72 7.74 -7.98
N ASN A 181 -14.69 7.28 -7.26
CA ASN A 181 -14.23 5.90 -7.26
C ASN A 181 -14.59 5.19 -5.93
N PRO A 182 -14.63 3.84 -5.89
CA PRO A 182 -14.79 3.08 -4.64
C PRO A 182 -13.65 3.32 -3.64
N SER A 183 -13.83 2.87 -2.39
CA SER A 183 -12.76 2.89 -1.38
C SER A 183 -11.48 2.26 -1.95
N PRO A 184 -10.32 2.93 -1.81
CA PRO A 184 -9.05 2.40 -2.31
C PRO A 184 -8.48 1.28 -1.42
N ASN A 185 -9.04 1.05 -0.23
CA ASN A 185 -8.49 0.16 0.80
C ASN A 185 -9.44 -0.93 1.28
N ALA A 186 -10.77 -0.78 1.15
CA ALA A 186 -11.73 -1.77 1.64
C ALA A 186 -11.44 -3.20 1.09
N SER A 187 -11.08 -3.32 -0.19
CA SER A 187 -10.72 -4.61 -0.81
C SER A 187 -9.42 -5.23 -0.28
N LEU A 188 -8.68 -4.53 0.57
CA LEU A 188 -7.44 -5.01 1.19
C LEU A 188 -7.69 -5.58 2.58
N TYR A 189 -8.81 -5.20 3.19
CA TYR A 189 -9.23 -5.71 4.50
C TYR A 189 -10.13 -6.93 4.38
N LEU A 190 -10.80 -7.07 3.24
CA LEU A 190 -11.92 -7.98 3.04
C LEU A 190 -11.58 -9.06 2.00
N LEU A 191 -11.93 -10.31 2.32
CA LEU A 191 -12.07 -11.40 1.35
C LEU A 191 -13.56 -11.64 1.13
N GLY A 192 -14.10 -11.13 0.02
CA GLY A 192 -15.54 -10.99 -0.15
C GLY A 192 -16.07 -9.95 0.83
N GLU A 193 -16.95 -10.36 1.76
CA GLU A 193 -17.47 -9.51 2.84
C GLU A 193 -16.82 -9.80 4.20
N LYS A 194 -15.88 -10.75 4.26
CA LYS A 194 -15.26 -11.19 5.52
C LYS A 194 -13.96 -10.42 5.78
N PRO A 195 -13.84 -9.73 6.93
CA PRO A 195 -12.55 -9.19 7.36
C PRO A 195 -11.53 -10.30 7.54
N VAL A 196 -10.30 -10.08 7.05
CA VAL A 196 -9.20 -11.03 7.20
C VAL A 196 -8.00 -10.48 7.97
N ILE A 197 -8.03 -9.21 8.37
CA ILE A 197 -6.92 -8.58 9.10
C ILE A 197 -7.10 -8.85 10.59
N ASP A 198 -6.03 -9.33 11.22
CA ASP A 198 -6.01 -9.62 12.66
C ASP A 198 -5.62 -8.38 13.48
N VAL A 199 -4.74 -7.52 12.94
CA VAL A 199 -4.26 -6.31 13.63
C VAL A 199 -4.31 -5.10 12.72
N PHE A 200 -5.05 -4.07 13.16
CA PHE A 200 -5.08 -2.75 12.56
C PHE A 200 -4.23 -1.80 13.38
N ILE A 201 -3.08 -1.41 12.85
CA ILE A 201 -2.28 -0.32 13.40
C ILE A 201 -2.93 0.99 12.96
N ARG A 202 -3.32 1.87 13.88
CA ARG A 202 -3.90 3.17 13.56
C ARG A 202 -2.80 4.18 13.32
N TYR A 203 -2.90 4.93 12.22
CA TYR A 203 -1.95 5.98 11.88
C TYR A 203 -1.84 7.04 12.99
N GLU A 204 -2.95 7.30 13.67
CA GLU A 204 -3.10 8.26 14.76
C GLU A 204 -2.40 7.80 16.05
N ASN A 205 -2.26 6.49 16.24
CA ASN A 205 -1.67 5.85 17.43
C ASN A 205 -0.46 4.96 17.05
N LEU A 206 0.30 5.34 16.01
CA LEU A 206 1.34 4.47 15.43
C LEU A 206 2.34 3.95 16.45
N ALA A 207 2.81 4.80 17.37
CA ALA A 207 3.82 4.42 18.34
C ALA A 207 3.32 3.29 19.24
N ASP A 208 2.15 3.47 19.84
CA ASP A 208 1.59 2.51 20.79
C ASP A 208 1.21 1.19 20.11
N ASP A 209 0.56 1.27 18.94
CA ASP A 209 0.13 0.09 18.20
C ASP A 209 1.31 -0.71 17.63
N ILE A 210 2.39 -0.04 17.20
CA ILE A 210 3.62 -0.74 16.78
C ILE A 210 4.31 -1.34 18.01
N THR A 211 4.40 -0.62 19.13
CA THR A 211 4.99 -1.17 20.38
C THR A 211 4.28 -2.45 20.81
N ALA A 212 2.94 -2.47 20.75
CA ALA A 212 2.16 -3.68 21.05
C ALA A 212 2.47 -4.83 20.09
N LEU A 213 2.69 -4.54 18.80
CA LEU A 213 3.10 -5.54 17.81
C LEU A 213 4.53 -6.05 18.06
N GLU A 214 5.47 -5.17 18.43
CA GLU A 214 6.85 -5.52 18.77
C GLU A 214 6.87 -6.50 19.95
N HIS A 215 6.12 -6.22 21.03
CA HIS A 215 5.97 -7.14 22.16
C HIS A 215 5.43 -8.51 21.76
N ARG A 216 4.52 -8.56 20.79
CA ARG A 216 3.92 -9.81 20.31
C ARG A 216 4.84 -10.62 19.39
N THR A 217 5.72 -9.95 18.64
CA THR A 217 6.48 -10.55 17.54
C THR A 217 7.97 -10.65 17.80
N GLY A 218 8.49 -9.94 18.80
CA GLY A 218 9.92 -9.80 19.07
C GLY A 218 10.68 -8.96 18.03
N LEU A 219 9.97 -8.22 17.17
CA LEU A 219 10.57 -7.36 16.15
C LEU A 219 10.93 -5.98 16.73
N ASP A 220 11.91 -5.32 16.13
CA ASP A 220 12.28 -3.93 16.41
C ASP A 220 11.92 -3.05 15.19
N LEU A 221 10.78 -2.38 15.26
CA LEU A 221 10.11 -1.72 14.14
C LEU A 221 10.12 -0.19 14.29
N LEU A 222 9.87 0.35 15.49
CA LEU A 222 9.79 1.79 15.72
C LEU A 222 11.13 2.48 15.52
N SER A 223 12.20 1.90 16.07
CA SER A 223 13.56 2.45 15.92
C SER A 223 14.01 2.45 14.46
N ALA A 224 13.43 1.55 13.66
CA ALA A 224 13.73 1.31 12.27
C ALA A 224 12.90 2.13 11.26
N MET A 225 11.88 2.87 11.70
CA MET A 225 10.95 3.57 10.81
C MET A 225 11.59 4.81 10.17
N PRO A 226 11.88 4.82 8.85
CA PRO A 226 12.32 6.03 8.18
C PRO A 226 11.14 6.99 7.96
N ARG A 227 11.40 8.29 7.78
CA ARG A 227 10.38 9.24 7.31
C ARG A 227 10.19 9.12 5.81
N ALA A 228 9.25 8.29 5.36
CA ALA A 228 8.87 8.20 3.95
C ALA A 228 7.64 9.08 3.66
N LYS A 229 7.72 9.90 2.61
CA LYS A 229 6.56 10.52 1.94
C LYS A 229 5.68 11.45 2.82
N GLY A 230 6.17 11.93 3.97
CA GLY A 230 5.45 12.83 4.88
C GLY A 230 5.39 14.30 4.41
N GLN A 231 6.24 14.68 3.47
CA GLN A 231 6.44 16.07 3.01
C GLN A 231 5.41 16.55 1.97
N PHE A 232 4.52 15.68 1.48
CA PHE A 232 3.69 16.01 0.32
C PHE A 232 2.40 16.76 0.64
N ARG A 233 2.04 16.92 1.93
CA ARG A 233 0.88 17.69 2.34
C ARG A 233 1.28 19.15 2.54
N ALA A 234 0.84 20.02 1.62
CA ALA A 234 1.11 21.46 1.69
C ALA A 234 0.31 22.13 2.82
N ASP A 235 -0.98 21.80 2.96
CA ASP A 235 -1.85 22.32 4.01
C ASP A 235 -2.03 21.30 5.14
N ARG A 236 -1.58 21.64 6.35
CA ARG A 236 -1.58 20.76 7.53
C ARG A 236 -2.85 20.87 8.39
N ARG A 237 -3.82 21.71 8.04
CA ARG A 237 -5.11 21.76 8.76
C ARG A 237 -5.78 20.37 8.76
N PRO A 238 -6.51 19.99 9.81
CA PRO A 238 -7.25 18.73 9.86
C PRO A 238 -8.11 18.52 8.61
N ALA A 239 -8.15 17.29 8.08
CA ALA A 239 -8.84 17.00 6.83
C ALA A 239 -10.34 17.36 6.86
N LYS A 240 -10.99 17.23 8.03
CA LYS A 240 -12.38 17.63 8.23
C LYS A 240 -12.64 19.12 7.97
N ASP A 241 -11.62 19.97 8.11
CA ASP A 241 -11.69 21.43 7.90
C ASP A 241 -11.38 21.81 6.44
N LEU A 242 -10.86 20.86 5.65
CA LEU A 242 -10.53 21.02 4.24
C LEU A 242 -11.59 20.45 3.30
N LEU A 243 -12.56 19.72 3.84
CA LEU A 243 -13.59 19.03 3.06
C LEU A 243 -14.95 19.67 3.33
N SER A 244 -15.71 19.92 2.26
CA SER A 244 -17.11 20.31 2.36
C SER A 244 -17.96 19.19 2.97
N ASP A 245 -19.15 19.53 3.49
CA ASP A 245 -20.08 18.55 4.05
C ASP A 245 -20.50 17.49 3.02
N ALA A 246 -20.68 17.89 1.75
CA ALA A 246 -20.99 16.96 0.67
C ALA A 246 -19.84 15.95 0.43
N GLN A 247 -18.60 16.40 0.50
CA GLN A 247 -17.42 15.53 0.34
C GLN A 247 -17.23 14.60 1.54
N LYS A 248 -17.45 15.10 2.77
CA LYS A 248 -17.43 14.30 3.99
C LYS A 248 -18.49 13.20 3.95
N ALA A 249 -19.72 13.53 3.58
CA ALA A 249 -20.81 12.57 3.42
C ALA A 249 -20.49 11.52 2.34
N ARG A 250 -19.96 11.94 1.19
CA ARG A 250 -19.58 11.01 0.12
C ARG A 250 -18.40 10.11 0.53
N CYS A 251 -17.41 10.65 1.22
CA CYS A 251 -16.27 9.90 1.73
C CYS A 251 -16.71 8.86 2.77
N TYR A 252 -17.65 9.22 3.65
CA TYR A 252 -18.28 8.28 4.58
C TYR A 252 -18.97 7.14 3.83
N GLN A 253 -19.79 7.44 2.82
CA GLN A 253 -20.50 6.39 2.05
C GLN A 253 -19.56 5.37 1.41
N ILE A 254 -18.47 5.82 0.78
CA ILE A 254 -17.56 4.91 0.06
C ILE A 254 -16.59 4.15 0.98
N ASN A 255 -16.33 4.65 2.19
CA ASN A 255 -15.47 4.02 3.20
C ASN A 255 -16.26 3.61 4.46
N ARG A 256 -17.55 3.28 4.29
CA ARG A 256 -18.46 3.02 5.42
C ARG A 256 -17.91 1.93 6.34
N TRP A 257 -17.39 0.86 5.75
CA TRP A 257 -16.81 -0.25 6.50
C TRP A 257 -15.68 0.22 7.42
N GLU A 258 -14.77 1.06 6.92
CA GLU A 258 -13.69 1.62 7.74
C GLU A 258 -14.23 2.52 8.86
N PHE A 259 -15.21 3.38 8.58
CA PHE A 259 -15.79 4.24 9.61
C PHE A 259 -16.45 3.42 10.74
N GLU A 260 -17.32 2.49 10.37
CA GLU A 260 -18.13 1.73 11.33
C GLU A 260 -17.31 0.68 12.06
N THR A 261 -16.48 -0.08 11.34
CA THR A 261 -15.74 -1.23 11.92
C THR A 261 -14.52 -0.77 12.71
N LEU A 262 -13.83 0.29 12.26
CA LEU A 262 -12.63 0.79 12.94
C LEU A 262 -12.93 1.92 13.93
N GLY A 263 -14.20 2.36 14.03
CA GLY A 263 -14.66 3.33 15.01
C GLY A 263 -14.23 4.77 14.73
N TYR A 264 -14.16 5.18 13.45
CA TYR A 264 -13.87 6.57 13.10
C TYR A 264 -15.16 7.42 13.10
N THR A 265 -15.03 8.69 13.48
CA THR A 265 -16.13 9.65 13.47
C THR A 265 -16.25 10.31 12.09
N ALA A 266 -17.48 10.37 11.54
CA ALA A 266 -17.79 11.11 10.31
C ALA A 266 -17.95 12.61 10.55
#